data_AF-A0A820K0H2-F1
#
_entry.id   AF-A0A820K0H2-F1
#
_cell.length_a   1.000
_cell.length_b   1.000
_cell.length_c   1.000
_cell.angle_alpha   90.00
_cell.angle_beta   90.00
_cell.angle_gamma   90.00
#
_symmetry.space_group_name_H-M   'P 1'
#
loop_
_entity.id
_entity.type
_entity.pdbx_description
1 polymer ?
#
loop_
_entity_poly.entity_id
_entity_poly.type
_entity_poly.pdbx_seq_one_letter_code
_entity_poly.pdbx_strand_id
1 'polypeptide(L)' 'MTTITAKPQCITCGKEKSTVRCDGCSQPFCYNHLIEHRQELSKRLDEIEVSRDLFRQTLTDQSTKPENQTLMK' A
#
# COMPACT_ATOMS: atom_id res chain seq x y z
N MET A 1 -7.01 -17.89 -33.55
CA MET A 1 -7.46 -17.68 -32.16
C MET A 1 -8.01 -16.27 -32.04
N THR A 2 -9.32 -16.12 -31.87
CA THR A 2 -9.98 -14.84 -31.63
C THR A 2 -9.72 -14.42 -30.19
N THR A 3 -8.88 -13.41 -29.98
CA THR A 3 -8.67 -12.80 -28.66
C THR A 3 -9.95 -12.08 -28.24
N ILE A 4 -10.70 -12.66 -27.31
CA ILE A 4 -11.77 -11.96 -26.61
C ILE A 4 -11.09 -10.93 -25.71
N THR A 5 -10.97 -9.69 -26.17
CA THR A 5 -10.63 -8.57 -25.29
C THR A 5 -11.83 -8.29 -24.41
N ALA A 6 -11.95 -9.05 -23.32
CA ALA A 6 -12.88 -8.74 -22.25
C ALA A 6 -12.59 -7.29 -21.81
N LYS A 7 -13.60 -6.42 -21.93
CA LYS A 7 -13.48 -5.03 -21.49
C LYS A 7 -13.08 -5.05 -20.01
N PRO A 8 -12.05 -4.29 -19.61
CA PRO A 8 -11.61 -4.30 -18.22
C PRO A 8 -12.78 -3.85 -17.34
N GLN A 9 -13.01 -4.61 -16.27
CA GLN A 9 -14.04 -4.36 -15.28
C GLN A 9 -13.38 -3.90 -13.99
N CYS A 10 -14.06 -3.02 -13.25
CA CYS A 10 -13.58 -2.61 -11.94
C CYS A 10 -13.38 -3.84 -11.04
N ILE A 11 -12.19 -4.02 -10.49
CA ILE A 11 -11.84 -5.17 -9.65
C ILE A 11 -12.71 -5.24 -8.38
N THR A 12 -13.20 -4.10 -7.89
CA THR A 12 -13.99 -4.04 -6.66
C THR A 12 -15.46 -4.33 -6.88
N CYS A 13 -16.09 -3.80 -7.93
CA CYS A 13 -17.53 -3.91 -8.14
C CYS A 13 -17.97 -4.69 -9.38
N GLY A 14 -17.07 -5.00 -10.31
CA GLY A 14 -17.34 -5.78 -11.53
C GLY A 14 -18.25 -5.11 -12.57
N LYS A 15 -18.75 -3.90 -12.32
CA LYS A 15 -19.86 -3.29 -13.08
C LYS A 15 -19.42 -2.35 -14.22
N GLU A 16 -18.28 -1.69 -14.10
CA GLU A 16 -17.95 -0.57 -14.99
C GLU A 16 -17.13 -1.00 -16.22
N LYS A 17 -17.57 -0.61 -17.42
CA LYS A 17 -16.83 -0.83 -18.69
C LYS A 17 -15.72 0.19 -18.92
N SER A 18 -15.78 1.33 -18.22
CA SER A 18 -14.81 2.41 -18.30
C SER A 18 -13.98 2.38 -17.03
N THR A 19 -12.90 1.62 -17.03
CA THR A 19 -12.00 1.53 -15.88
C THR A 19 -10.73 2.31 -16.13
N VAL A 20 -10.17 2.88 -15.07
CA VAL A 20 -8.82 3.41 -15.07
C VAL A 20 -7.92 2.39 -14.38
N ARG A 21 -6.77 2.08 -14.98
CA ARG A 21 -5.77 1.20 -14.38
C ARG A 21 -4.89 2.00 -13.44
N CYS A 22 -4.71 1.50 -12.21
CA CYS A 22 -3.64 1.98 -11.34
C CYS A 22 -2.33 1.36 -11.83
N ASP A 23 -1.36 2.16 -12.27
CA ASP A 23 -0.09 1.64 -12.81
C ASP A 23 0.76 0.94 -11.73
N GLY A 24 0.73 1.45 -10.50
CA GLY A 24 1.46 0.85 -9.37
C GLY A 24 0.93 -0.52 -8.97
N CYS A 25 -0.40 -0.68 -8.89
CA CYS A 25 -1.03 -1.95 -8.50
C CYS A 25 -1.40 -2.83 -9.69
N SER A 26 -1.30 -2.31 -10.92
CA SER A 26 -1.71 -2.96 -12.16
C SER A 26 -3.18 -3.41 -12.24
N GLN A 27 -4.05 -2.87 -11.38
CA GLN A 27 -5.45 -3.26 -11.27
C GLN A 27 -6.40 -2.23 -11.89
N PRO A 28 -7.49 -2.67 -12.57
CA PRO A 28 -8.52 -1.79 -13.10
C PRO A 28 -9.55 -1.40 -12.04
N PHE A 29 -9.88 -0.11 -11.93
CA PHE A 29 -10.88 0.41 -11.01
C PHE A 29 -11.89 1.31 -11.73
N CYS A 30 -13.11 1.37 -11.22
CA CYS A 30 -14.02 2.47 -11.51
C CYS A 30 -13.51 3.74 -10.86
N TYR A 31 -13.98 4.91 -11.29
CA TYR A 31 -13.52 6.18 -10.74
C TYR A 31 -13.67 6.27 -9.21
N ASN A 32 -14.81 5.82 -8.66
CA ASN A 32 -15.06 5.84 -7.22
C ASN A 32 -14.09 4.93 -6.44
N HIS A 33 -13.98 3.66 -6.85
CA HIS A 33 -13.08 2.71 -6.17
C HIS A 33 -11.61 3.04 -6.42
N LEU A 34 -11.25 3.78 -7.48
CA LEU A 34 -9.90 4.31 -7.67
C LEU A 34 -9.56 5.37 -6.60
N ILE A 35 -10.51 6.24 -6.27
CA ILE A 35 -10.33 7.25 -5.22
C ILE A 35 -10.16 6.56 -3.87
N GLU A 36 -11.05 5.63 -3.53
CA GLU A 36 -10.97 4.85 -2.30
C GLU A 36 -9.65 4.08 -2.21
N HIS A 37 -9.23 3.46 -3.31
CA HIS A 37 -7.95 2.76 -3.40
C HIS A 37 -6.76 3.70 -3.13
N ARG A 38 -6.76 4.92 -3.68
CA ARG A 38 -5.71 5.91 -3.43
C ARG A 38 -5.70 6.38 -1.98
N GLN A 39 -6.86 6.55 -1.36
CA GLN A 39 -6.96 6.92 0.06
C GLN A 39 -6.40 5.83 0.97
N GLU A 40 -6.74 4.56 0.69
CA GLU A 40 -6.19 3.42 1.41
C GLU A 40 -4.67 3.32 1.27
N LEU A 41 -4.14 3.54 0.05
CA LEU A 41 -2.68 3.57 -0.16
C LEU A 41 -2.00 4.69 0.63
N SER A 42 -2.60 5.88 0.68
CA SER A 42 -2.09 6.99 1.48
C SER A 42 -2.04 6.63 2.96
N LYS A 43 -3.12 6.06 3.49
CA LYS A 43 -3.19 5.65 4.89
C LYS A 43 -2.13 4.61 5.23
N ARG A 44 -1.92 3.61 4.37
CA ARG A 44 -0.86 2.60 4.57
C ARG A 44 0.54 3.20 4.55
N LEU A 45 0.76 4.21 3.71
CA LEU A 45 2.03 4.92 3.68
C LEU A 45 2.26 5.64 5.02
N ASP A 46 1.25 6.36 5.53
CA ASP A 46 1.34 7.03 6.82
C ASP A 46 1.65 6.03 7.96
N GLU A 47 1.02 4.85 7.96
CA GLU A 47 1.29 3.77 8.92
C GLU A 47 2.75 3.28 8.84
N ILE A 48 3.32 3.15 7.63
CA ILE A 48 4.73 2.79 7.43
C ILE A 48 5.65 3.88 7.97
N GLU A 49 5.34 5.15 7.73
CA GLU A 49 6.15 6.27 8.22
C GLU A 49 6.17 6.32 9.75
N VAL A 50 5.01 6.15 10.39
CA VAL A 50 4.91 6.05 11.85
C VAL A 50 5.71 4.86 12.37
N SER A 51 5.59 3.69 11.73
CA SER A 51 6.35 2.50 12.13
C SER A 51 7.87 2.71 12.03
N ARG A 52 8.33 3.35 10.94
CA ARG A 52 9.74 3.72 10.74
C ARG A 52 10.22 4.66 11.84
N ASP A 53 9.44 5.66 12.18
CA ASP A 53 9.83 6.67 13.17
C ASP A 53 9.93 6.05 14.57
N LEU A 54 8.98 5.18 14.95
CA LEU A 54 9.04 4.40 16.19
C LEU A 54 10.24 3.45 16.22
N PHE A 55 10.53 2.77 15.11
CA PHE A 55 11.69 1.89 15.01
C PHE A 55 13.00 2.68 15.20
N ARG A 56 13.12 3.84 14.57
CA ARG A 56 14.29 4.72 14.72
C ARG A 56 14.44 5.26 16.15
N GLN A 57 13.33 5.64 16.80
CA GLN A 57 13.35 6.04 18.21
C GLN A 57 13.85 4.89 19.08
N THR A 58 13.29 3.70 18.90
CA THR A 58 13.69 2.50 19.67
C THR A 58 15.19 2.19 19.51
N LEU A 59 15.74 2.31 18.30
CA LEU A 59 17.18 2.13 18.06
C LEU A 59 18.02 3.22 18.72
N THR A 60 17.58 4.47 18.65
CA THR A 60 18.29 5.60 19.27
C THR A 60 18.31 5.46 20.79
N ASP A 61 17.18 5.09 21.40
CA ASP A 61 17.06 4.87 22.84
C ASP A 61 17.92 3.70 23.33
N GLN A 62 18.05 2.63 22.54
CA GLN A 62 18.98 1.54 22.82
C GLN A 62 20.44 1.97 22.71
N SER A 63 20.79 2.78 21.70
CA SER A 63 22.17 3.25 21.50
C SER A 63 22.68 4.18 22.61
N THR A 64 21.77 4.87 23.30
CA THR A 64 22.10 5.79 24.41
C THR A 64 22.16 5.09 25.78
N LYS A 65 21.76 3.82 25.88
CA LYS A 65 21.81 3.01 27.12
C LYS A 65 22.61 1.72 26.87
N PRO A 66 23.95 1.75 26.98
CA PRO A 66 24.80 0.61 26.66
C PRO A 66 24.64 -0.61 27.59
N GLU A 67 23.91 -0.49 28.70
CA GLU A 67 23.77 -1.56 29.71
C GLU A 67 22.80 -2.70 29.32
N ASN A 68 22.07 -2.59 28.20
CA ASN A 68 21.10 -3.61 27.74
C ASN A 68 21.36 -4.09 26.30
N GLN A 69 22.61 -4.06 25.80
CA GLN A 69 22.98 -4.68 24.53
C GLN A 69 23.01 -6.22 24.67
N THR A 70 21.85 -6.84 24.80
CA THR A 70 21.67 -8.30 24.66
C THR A 70 20.58 -8.59 23.65
N LEU A 71 20.62 -7.99 22.46
CA LEU A 71 19.69 -8.35 21.39
C LEU A 71 20.38 -8.35 20.03
N MET A 72 21.15 -9.40 19.81
CA MET A 72 21.32 -10.11 18.54
C MET A 72 22.12 -11.40 18.82
N LYS A 73 21.40 -12.50 19.05
CA LYS A 73 21.89 -13.88 18.89
C LYS A 73 20.99 -14.57 17.89
#